data_AF-A0A0F7ZQP3-F1
#
_entry.id   AF-A0A0F7ZQP3-F1
#
_cell.length_a   1.000
_cell.length_b   1.000
_cell.length_c   1.000
_cell.angle_alpha   90.00
_cell.angle_beta   90.00
_cell.angle_gamma   90.00
#
_symmetry.space_group_name_H-M   'P 1'
#
loop_
_entity.id
_entity.type
_entity.pdbx_description
1 polymer ?
#
loop_
_entity_poly.entity_id
_entity_poly.type
_entity_poly.pdbx_seq_one_letter_code
_entity_poly.pdbx_strand_id
1 'polypeptide(L)'
;MVATHSFANAPELDIILVPGGRGTRSLEQANDTSVEDFVRSRYNSLKYLLSVCTGAVSLAKAGLLEGLRATTNKRDWKWVTLHGENVTWVPTARWVDQCQTFWLHTGLR
;
A
#
# COMPACT_ATOMS: atom_id res chain seq x y z
N MET A 1 12.98 17.36 8.27
CA MET A 1 13.16 15.93 8.63
C MET A 1 13.88 15.25 7.48
N VAL A 2 14.85 14.38 7.75
CA VAL A 2 15.66 13.68 6.74
C VAL A 2 15.55 12.17 7.00
N ALA A 3 15.52 11.37 5.94
CA ALA A 3 15.49 9.91 6.06
C ALA A 3 16.80 9.40 6.67
N THR A 4 16.71 8.49 7.65
CA THR A 4 17.88 7.88 8.31
C THR A 4 18.25 6.52 7.72
N HIS A 5 17.35 5.91 6.96
CA HIS A 5 17.51 4.59 6.33
C HIS A 5 17.04 4.65 4.87
N SER A 6 17.59 3.78 4.04
CA SER A 6 17.14 3.49 2.68
C SER A 6 16.34 2.18 2.66
N PHE A 7 15.77 1.83 1.50
CA PHE A 7 15.14 0.52 1.33
C PHE A 7 16.09 -0.66 1.55
N ALA A 8 17.39 -0.48 1.28
CA ALA A 8 18.39 -1.54 1.41
C ALA A 8 18.79 -1.83 2.87
N ASN A 9 18.72 -0.83 3.76
CA ASN A 9 19.15 -0.97 5.16
C ASN A 9 18.04 -0.73 6.18
N ALA A 10 16.79 -0.62 5.73
CA ALA A 10 15.65 -0.53 6.64
C ALA A 10 15.63 -1.76 7.58
N PRO A 11 15.43 -1.55 8.89
CA PRO A 11 15.31 -2.64 9.85
C PRO A 11 14.03 -3.44 9.61
N GLU A 12 13.78 -4.47 10.42
CA GLU A 12 12.46 -5.10 10.45
C GLU A 12 11.38 -4.08 10.83
N LEU A 13 10.23 -4.19 10.18
CA LEU A 13 9.10 -3.28 10.33
C LEU A 13 7.86 -4.08 10.66
N ASP A 14 7.10 -3.63 11.65
CA ASP A 14 5.74 -4.12 11.89
C ASP A 14 4.73 -3.45 10.95
N ILE A 15 4.99 -2.19 10.55
CA ILE A 15 4.05 -1.34 9.82
C ILE A 15 4.77 -0.62 8.69
N ILE A 16 4.16 -0.61 7.50
CA ILE A 16 4.53 0.29 6.41
C ILE A 16 3.33 1.19 6.08
N LEU A 17 3.59 2.50 5.99
CA LEU A 17 2.67 3.50 5.47
C LEU A 17 3.22 4.07 4.16
N VAL A 18 2.49 3.86 3.06
CA VAL A 18 2.83 4.43 1.75
C VAL A 18 2.00 5.71 1.52
N PRO A 19 2.58 6.90 1.71
CA PRO A 19 1.87 8.15 1.45
C PRO A 19 1.71 8.38 -0.06
N GLY A 20 0.76 9.23 -0.41
CA GLY A 20 0.63 9.79 -1.75
C GLY A 20 1.42 11.07 -1.93
N GLY A 21 1.23 11.71 -3.08
CA GLY A 21 1.89 12.97 -3.45
C GLY A 21 2.41 12.96 -4.88
N ARG A 22 3.06 14.05 -5.27
CA ARG A 22 3.63 14.21 -6.62
C ARG A 22 4.70 13.14 -6.92
N GLY A 23 5.43 12.71 -5.90
CA GLY A 23 6.45 11.66 -6.02
C GLY A 23 5.91 10.34 -6.57
N THR A 24 4.67 9.96 -6.25
CA THR A 24 4.06 8.74 -6.82
C THR A 24 3.99 8.80 -8.34
N ARG A 25 3.60 9.95 -8.91
CA ARG A 25 3.51 10.13 -10.36
C ARG A 25 4.90 10.16 -11.01
N SER A 26 5.85 10.83 -10.37
CA SER A 26 7.23 10.89 -10.87
C SER A 26 7.88 9.52 -10.93
N LEU A 27 7.71 8.69 -9.88
CA LEU A 27 8.20 7.31 -9.85
C LEU A 27 7.50 6.44 -10.92
N GLU A 28 6.18 6.58 -11.05
CA GLU A 28 5.42 5.85 -12.05
C GLU A 28 5.86 6.17 -13.48
N GLN A 29 6.02 7.45 -13.82
CA GLN A 29 6.51 7.90 -15.14
C GLN A 29 7.95 7.46 -15.42
N ALA A 30 8.78 7.35 -14.38
CA ALA A 30 10.15 6.87 -14.49
C ALA A 30 10.24 5.33 -14.56
N ASN A 31 9.11 4.60 -14.42
CA ASN A 31 9.09 3.16 -14.20
C ASN A 31 9.98 2.71 -13.04
N ASP A 32 10.14 3.56 -12.03
CA ASP A 32 10.88 3.24 -10.81
C ASP A 32 9.98 2.39 -9.90
N THR A 33 10.36 1.13 -9.72
CA THR A 33 9.64 0.15 -8.89
C THR A 33 10.21 0.01 -7.48
N SER A 34 11.13 0.89 -7.07
CA SER A 34 11.83 0.76 -5.78
C SER A 34 10.89 0.70 -4.58
N VAL A 35 9.76 1.43 -4.63
CA VAL A 35 8.74 1.37 -3.59
C VAL A 35 7.98 0.04 -3.64
N GLU A 36 7.50 -0.35 -4.82
CA GLU A 36 6.77 -1.60 -5.07
C GLU A 36 7.57 -2.82 -4.64
N ASP A 37 8.86 -2.88 -5.03
CA ASP A 37 9.77 -3.98 -4.71
C ASP A 37 10.05 -4.04 -3.21
N PHE A 38 10.27 -2.88 -2.57
CA PHE A 38 10.47 -2.81 -1.13
C PHE A 38 9.24 -3.31 -0.37
N VAL A 39 8.04 -2.80 -0.67
CA VAL A 39 6.83 -3.22 0.06
C VAL A 39 6.48 -4.67 -0.18
N ARG A 40 6.67 -5.18 -1.42
CA ARG A 40 6.47 -6.59 -1.74
C ARG A 40 7.44 -7.49 -0.96
N SER A 41 8.71 -7.10 -0.85
CA SER A 41 9.73 -7.88 -0.12
C SER A 41 9.45 -7.99 1.38
N ARG A 42 8.73 -7.01 1.96
CA ARG A 42 8.42 -6.96 3.39
C ARG A 42 7.02 -7.46 3.73
N TYR A 43 6.13 -7.59 2.75
CA TYR A 43 4.70 -7.78 2.97
C TYR A 43 4.37 -8.90 3.97
N ASN A 44 4.99 -10.08 3.82
CA ASN A 44 4.72 -11.25 4.66
C ASN A 44 5.14 -11.10 6.13
N SER A 45 6.02 -10.15 6.46
CA SER A 45 6.46 -9.89 7.83
C SER A 45 5.71 -8.74 8.50
N LEU A 46 4.89 -7.99 7.75
CA LEU A 46 4.17 -6.83 8.28
C LEU A 46 2.95 -7.29 9.08
N LYS A 47 2.70 -6.59 10.19
CA LYS A 47 1.40 -6.62 10.87
C LYS A 47 0.38 -5.74 10.14
N TYR A 48 0.83 -4.61 9.58
CA TYR A 48 -0.03 -3.69 8.85
C TYR A 48 0.66 -3.07 7.63
N LEU A 49 -0.06 -3.05 6.51
CA LEU A 49 0.29 -2.28 5.33
C LEU A 49 -0.80 -1.26 5.05
N LEU A 50 -0.42 0.02 5.03
CA LEU A 50 -1.32 1.15 4.89
C LEU A 50 -0.92 1.95 3.66
N SER A 51 -1.90 2.52 2.96
CA SER A 51 -1.64 3.56 1.97
C SER A 51 -2.59 4.74 2.14
N VAL A 52 -2.13 5.91 1.73
CA VAL A 52 -2.93 7.14 1.75
C VAL A 52 -2.85 7.78 0.38
N CYS A 53 -3.99 8.29 -0.11
CA CYS A 53 -4.04 9.06 -1.35
C CYS A 53 -3.47 8.25 -2.53
N THR A 54 -2.56 8.83 -3.32
CA THR A 54 -1.95 8.15 -4.47
C THR A 54 -1.00 7.02 -4.10
N GLY A 55 -0.64 6.84 -2.83
CA GLY A 55 0.20 5.71 -2.39
C GLY A 55 -0.42 4.34 -2.70
N ALA A 56 -1.73 4.29 -2.89
CA ALA A 56 -2.44 3.10 -3.35
C ALA A 56 -1.96 2.60 -4.73
N VAL A 57 -1.38 3.46 -5.58
CA VAL A 57 -0.79 3.05 -6.87
C VAL A 57 0.37 2.09 -6.67
N SER A 58 1.27 2.37 -5.72
CA SER A 58 2.39 1.47 -5.44
C SER A 58 1.92 0.13 -4.89
N LEU A 59 0.87 0.10 -4.05
CA LEU A 59 0.32 -1.17 -3.59
C LEU A 59 -0.37 -1.95 -4.71
N ALA A 60 -1.09 -1.25 -5.60
CA ALA A 60 -1.75 -1.84 -6.76
C ALA A 60 -0.72 -2.44 -7.75
N LYS A 61 0.34 -1.69 -8.09
CA LYS A 61 1.43 -2.13 -8.96
C LYS A 61 2.27 -3.25 -8.35
N ALA A 62 2.43 -3.25 -7.02
CA ALA A 62 3.06 -4.35 -6.31
C ALA A 62 2.22 -5.65 -6.31
N GLY A 63 0.98 -5.61 -6.83
CA GLY A 63 0.06 -6.76 -6.82
C GLY A 63 -0.55 -7.05 -5.44
N LEU A 64 -0.29 -6.19 -4.44
CA LEU A 64 -0.72 -6.41 -3.06
C LEU A 64 -2.19 -6.07 -2.83
N LEU A 65 -2.88 -5.55 -3.85
CA LEU A 65 -4.32 -5.26 -3.81
C LEU A 65 -5.16 -6.22 -4.68
N GLU A 66 -4.53 -7.20 -5.33
CA GLU A 66 -5.22 -8.13 -6.22
C GLU A 66 -6.30 -8.92 -5.44
N GLY A 67 -7.53 -8.95 -5.97
CA GLY A 67 -8.67 -9.60 -5.32
C GLY A 67 -9.20 -8.88 -4.07
N LEU A 68 -8.60 -7.76 -3.67
CA LEU A 68 -9.01 -6.99 -2.50
C LEU A 68 -9.86 -5.78 -2.90
N ARG A 69 -10.59 -5.23 -1.92
CA ARG A 69 -11.24 -3.91 -2.09
C ARG A 69 -10.31 -2.82 -1.61
N ALA A 70 -10.22 -1.73 -2.37
CA ALA A 70 -9.38 -0.59 -2.04
C ALA A 70 -10.09 0.74 -2.33
N THR A 71 -9.57 1.85 -1.80
CA THR A 71 -10.02 3.20 -2.14
C THR A 71 -8.82 4.13 -2.23
N THR A 72 -9.03 5.31 -2.81
CA THR A 72 -8.04 6.38 -2.88
C THR A 72 -8.73 7.74 -2.72
N ASN A 73 -7.94 8.81 -2.79
CA ASN A 73 -8.42 10.17 -2.84
C ASN A 73 -9.29 10.43 -4.08
N LYS A 74 -10.27 11.33 -3.93
CA LYS A 74 -11.27 11.58 -4.98
C LYS A 74 -10.72 12.37 -6.16
N ARG A 75 -9.70 13.20 -5.93
CA ARG A 75 -9.11 14.06 -6.96
C ARG A 75 -8.38 13.24 -8.02
N ASP A 76 -7.57 12.28 -7.59
CA ASP A 76 -6.74 11.46 -8.48
C ASP A 76 -7.38 10.09 -8.79
N TRP A 77 -8.66 9.90 -8.42
CA TRP A 77 -9.40 8.64 -8.57
C TRP A 77 -9.22 7.99 -9.94
N LYS A 78 -9.55 8.72 -11.01
CA LYS A 78 -9.51 8.21 -12.40
C LYS A 78 -8.14 7.69 -12.81
N TRP A 79 -7.06 8.27 -12.28
CA TRP A 79 -5.70 7.84 -12.61
C TRP A 79 -5.28 6.64 -11.76
N VAL A 80 -5.54 6.69 -10.44
CA VAL A 80 -5.15 5.60 -9.53
C VAL A 80 -5.82 4.29 -9.90
N THR A 81 -7.10 4.30 -10.28
CA THR A 81 -7.86 3.08 -10.61
C THR A 81 -7.47 2.43 -11.94
N LEU A 82 -6.55 3.03 -12.71
CA LEU A 82 -5.98 2.40 -13.91
C LEU A 82 -4.91 1.36 -13.55
N HIS A 83 -4.42 1.36 -12.31
CA HIS A 83 -3.36 0.49 -11.86
C HIS A 83 -3.90 -0.70 -11.05
N GLY A 84 -3.15 -1.80 -11.11
CA GLY A 84 -3.47 -3.05 -10.44
C GLY A 84 -4.43 -3.92 -11.26
N GLU A 85 -4.38 -5.23 -10.98
CA GLU A 85 -5.24 -6.22 -11.60
C GLU A 85 -6.27 -6.71 -10.58
N ASN A 86 -7.51 -6.94 -11.02
CA ASN A 86 -8.58 -7.49 -10.19
C ASN A 86 -8.82 -6.77 -8.84
N VAL A 87 -8.61 -5.44 -8.80
CA VAL A 87 -8.85 -4.63 -7.60
C VAL A 87 -10.29 -4.12 -7.58
N THR A 88 -11.02 -4.36 -6.50
CA THR A 88 -12.37 -3.82 -6.31
C THR A 88 -12.31 -2.40 -5.73
N TRP A 89 -12.22 -1.39 -6.60
CA TRP A 89 -12.16 0.02 -6.19
C TRP A 89 -13.51 0.55 -5.66
N VAL A 90 -13.53 1.09 -4.44
CA VAL A 90 -14.73 1.60 -3.75
C VAL A 90 -14.78 3.16 -3.76
N PRO A 91 -15.51 3.79 -4.70
CA PRO A 91 -15.42 5.24 -4.98
C PRO A 91 -15.94 6.15 -3.86
N THR A 92 -16.91 5.72 -3.07
CA THR A 92 -17.54 6.53 -2.02
C THR A 92 -16.88 6.37 -0.66
N ALA A 93 -16.07 5.31 -0.46
CA ALA A 93 -15.45 5.02 0.82
C ALA A 93 -14.40 6.07 1.20
N ARG A 94 -14.36 6.48 2.47
CA ARG A 94 -13.31 7.34 3.04
C ARG A 94 -12.02 6.56 3.30
N TRP A 95 -12.14 5.33 3.78
CA TRP A 95 -11.08 4.33 3.88
C TRP A 95 -11.71 2.94 3.64
N VAL A 96 -10.87 1.96 3.31
CA VAL A 96 -11.26 0.55 3.22
C VAL A 96 -10.26 -0.22 4.07
N ASP A 97 -10.76 -1.12 4.91
CA ASP A 97 -9.96 -2.04 5.71
C ASP A 97 -10.11 -3.46 5.14
N GLN A 98 -8.99 -4.15 5.00
CA GLN A 98 -8.89 -5.55 4.57
C GLN A 98 -8.10 -6.31 5.65
N CYS A 99 -8.63 -6.36 6.87
CA CYS A 99 -8.07 -7.17 7.93
C CYS A 99 -8.19 -8.67 7.60
N GLN A 100 -7.26 -9.21 6.82
CA GLN A 100 -6.95 -10.64 6.86
C GLN A 100 -5.89 -10.86 7.96
N THR A 101 -6.37 -11.03 9.20
CA THR A 101 -5.91 -11.98 10.23
C THR A 101 -6.51 -11.54 11.58
N PHE A 102 -7.69 -12.06 11.93
CA PHE A 102 -8.20 -12.01 13.30
C PHE A 102 -7.66 -13.23 14.06
N TRP A 103 -6.69 -13.06 14.94
CA TRP A 103 -6.49 -14.01 16.03
C TRP A 103 -7.41 -13.63 17.19
N LEU A 104 -8.67 -14.06 17.12
CA LEU A 104 -9.50 -14.17 18.32
C LEU A 104 -9.03 -15.43 19.08
N HIS A 105 -8.02 -15.30 19.93
CA HIS A 105 -7.83 -16.29 20.99
C HIS A 105 -8.81 -15.97 22.12
N THR A 106 -9.93 -16.67 22.12
CA THR A 106 -10.75 -16.81 23.34
C THR A 106 -10.11 -17.90 24.20
N GLY A 107 -9.76 -17.57 25.44
CA GLY A 107 -9.70 -18.52 26.56
C GLY A 107 -8.39 -19.28 26.81
N LEU A 108 -7.73 -18.88 27.90
CA LEU A 108 -7.18 -19.70 28.99
C LEU A 108 -6.14 -20.81 28.67
N ARG A 109 -4.91 -20.59 29.14
CA ARG A 109 -4.34 -21.35 30.28
C ARG A 109 -3.54 -20.40 31.17
#